data_AF-A0A895A9R2-F1
#
_entry.id   AF-A0A895A9R2-F1
#
_cell.length_a   1.000
_cell.length_b   1.000
_cell.length_c   1.000
_cell.angle_alpha   90.00
_cell.angle_beta   90.00
_cell.angle_gamma   90.00
#
_symmetry.space_group_name_H-M   'P 1'
#
loop_
_entity.id
_entity.type
_entity.pdbx_description
1 polymer ?
#
loop_
_entity_poly.entity_id
_entity_poly.type
_entity_poly.pdbx_seq_one_letter_code
_entity_poly.pdbx_strand_id
1 'polypeptide(L)'
;MPNRDRDDVADRLSRRFDNADDEESEQEAGDTEQPAREEHAVASQNETNEVSAESEVSAGNAMHVENVKSEWASKSFYLPEFLKQDLTRTYKQTDLEHEMELGEGLPKTRYYYPLVVALGIERIESMSPQEVKERSEALEERGEPE
;
A
#
# COMPACT_ATOMS: atom_id res chain seq x y z
N MET A 1 25.11 15.00 39.81
CA MET A 1 23.77 14.59 40.27
C MET A 1 23.47 13.24 39.64
N PRO A 2 23.21 12.17 40.41
CA PRO A 2 23.02 10.84 39.86
C PRO A 2 21.55 10.60 39.48
N ASN A 3 21.33 10.11 38.26
CA ASN A 3 20.04 9.72 37.69
C ASN A 3 19.40 8.62 38.55
N ARG A 4 18.25 8.91 39.17
CA ARG A 4 17.48 7.96 39.98
C ARG A 4 16.07 7.70 39.42
N ASP A 5 15.67 8.48 38.41
CA ASP A 5 14.30 8.45 37.88
C ASP A 5 14.05 7.36 36.83
N ARG A 6 15.10 6.79 36.21
CA ARG A 6 14.95 5.85 35.08
C ARG A 6 14.46 4.47 35.52
N ASP A 7 14.87 4.05 36.70
CA ASP A 7 14.52 2.74 37.26
C ASP A 7 13.06 2.73 37.78
N ASP A 8 12.58 3.85 38.33
CA ASP A 8 11.20 3.99 38.81
C ASP A 8 10.16 3.93 37.68
N VAL A 9 10.48 4.45 36.49
CA VAL A 9 9.59 4.36 35.32
C VAL A 9 9.55 2.94 34.77
N ALA A 10 10.70 2.26 34.75
CA ALA A 10 10.80 0.88 34.31
C ALA A 10 9.99 -0.06 35.22
N ASP A 11 10.12 0.12 36.55
CA ASP A 11 9.41 -0.69 37.54
C ASP A 11 7.88 -0.49 37.47
N ARG A 12 7.45 0.74 37.17
CA ARG A 12 6.03 1.09 36.96
C ARG A 12 5.45 0.52 35.66
N LEU A 13 6.26 0.43 34.59
CA LEU A 13 5.86 -0.17 33.32
C LEU A 13 5.79 -1.69 33.44
N SER A 14 6.77 -2.34 34.08
CA SER A 14 6.80 -3.78 34.30
C SER A 14 5.56 -4.27 35.06
N ARG A 15 5.18 -3.60 36.16
CA ARG A 15 3.98 -3.97 36.94
C ARG A 15 2.66 -3.89 36.17
N ARG A 16 2.61 -3.14 35.06
CA ARG A 16 1.41 -3.04 34.22
C ARG A 16 1.27 -4.22 33.26
N PHE A 17 2.38 -4.81 32.84
CA PHE A 17 2.38 -5.94 31.91
C PHE A 17 2.44 -7.29 32.62
N ASP A 18 2.86 -7.33 33.89
CA ASP A 18 2.98 -8.55 34.70
C ASP A 18 1.63 -9.03 35.29
N ASN A 19 0.57 -8.22 35.25
CA ASN A 19 -0.74 -8.56 35.83
C ASN A 19 -1.77 -9.03 34.80
N ALA A 20 -1.33 -9.60 33.67
CA ALA A 20 -2.21 -10.08 32.60
C ALA A 20 -2.17 -11.59 32.37
N ASP A 21 -1.38 -12.35 33.13
CA ASP A 21 -1.35 -13.81 33.02
C ASP A 21 -0.97 -14.41 34.38
N ASP A 22 -1.97 -14.85 35.12
CA ASP A 22 -1.79 -15.86 36.16
C ASP A 22 -3.00 -16.79 36.15
N GLU A 23 -2.84 -17.94 35.47
CA GLU A 23 -3.17 -19.24 36.05
C GLU A 23 -2.11 -20.28 35.60
N GLU A 24 -1.13 -20.50 36.49
CA GLU A 24 -0.47 -21.78 36.87
C GLU A 24 -0.06 -22.82 35.79
N SER A 25 1.25 -23.06 35.63
CA SER A 25 1.99 -24.11 36.36
C SER A 25 3.38 -24.45 35.76
N GLU A 26 4.40 -24.14 36.57
CA GLU A 26 5.60 -24.92 36.92
C GLU A 26 6.65 -25.42 35.88
N GLN A 27 7.88 -24.90 36.10
CA GLN A 27 9.18 -25.61 36.24
C GLN A 27 9.92 -26.16 35.00
N GLU A 28 10.99 -25.48 34.58
CA GLU A 28 12.41 -25.80 34.93
C GLU A 28 13.38 -24.99 34.04
N ALA A 29 14.51 -24.62 34.61
CA ALA A 29 15.55 -23.76 34.04
C ALA A 29 16.59 -24.54 33.21
N GLY A 30 17.24 -23.88 32.25
CA GLY A 30 18.35 -24.49 31.49
C GLY A 30 19.01 -23.59 30.44
N ASP A 31 19.84 -22.66 30.91
CA ASP A 31 21.16 -22.22 30.43
C ASP A 31 21.65 -22.58 28.99
N THR A 32 22.02 -21.52 28.24
CA THR A 32 23.25 -21.38 27.42
C THR A 32 23.30 -21.87 25.94
N GLU A 33 23.93 -21.00 25.14
CA GLU A 33 24.60 -21.17 23.82
C GLU A 33 23.86 -20.77 22.53
N GLN A 34 24.32 -19.64 21.99
CA GLN A 34 24.31 -19.30 20.57
C GLN A 34 25.11 -20.35 19.76
N PRO A 35 24.75 -20.65 18.51
CA PRO A 35 25.61 -20.17 17.43
C PRO A 35 24.86 -19.76 16.14
N ALA A 36 25.64 -19.20 15.22
CA ALA A 36 25.25 -18.55 13.97
C ALA A 36 24.96 -19.51 12.80
N ARG A 37 24.34 -18.91 11.76
CA ARG A 37 24.46 -19.20 10.30
C ARG A 37 23.82 -20.50 9.77
N GLU A 38 22.82 -20.37 8.89
CA GLU A 38 22.97 -20.54 7.43
C GLU A 38 21.62 -20.46 6.69
N GLU A 39 21.74 -20.21 5.39
CA GLU A 39 20.72 -19.86 4.41
C GLU A 39 19.74 -21.00 4.12
N HIS A 40 18.47 -20.68 3.85
CA HIS A 40 17.62 -21.53 3.01
C HIS A 40 16.62 -20.70 2.20
N ALA A 41 16.87 -20.67 0.90
CA ALA A 41 15.92 -20.26 -0.12
C ALA A 41 14.74 -21.25 -0.20
N VAL A 42 13.53 -20.71 -0.38
CA VAL A 42 12.38 -21.37 -1.02
C VAL A 42 11.58 -20.26 -1.74
N ALA A 43 11.81 -20.04 -3.03
CA ALA A 43 11.03 -20.63 -4.15
C ALA A 43 9.51 -20.46 -3.95
N SER A 44 8.91 -19.43 -4.53
CA SER A 44 8.31 -19.46 -5.87
C SER A 44 7.30 -20.59 -6.05
N GLN A 45 6.01 -20.29 -5.85
CA GLN A 45 4.93 -20.93 -6.61
C GLN A 45 3.84 -19.89 -6.94
N ASN A 46 3.79 -19.59 -8.23
CA ASN A 46 2.73 -18.92 -8.96
C ASN A 46 1.64 -19.98 -9.21
N GLU A 47 0.46 -19.82 -8.63
CA GLU A 47 -0.72 -20.60 -9.03
C GLU A 47 -1.81 -19.66 -9.54
N THR A 48 -1.92 -19.71 -10.86
CA THR A 48 -3.06 -19.34 -11.69
C THR A 48 -4.39 -19.73 -11.04
N ASN A 49 -5.24 -18.74 -10.81
CA ASN A 49 -6.68 -18.97 -10.69
C ASN A 49 -7.38 -18.10 -11.73
N GLU A 50 -7.43 -18.61 -12.97
CA GLU A 50 -8.42 -18.20 -13.97
C GLU A 50 -9.80 -18.66 -13.48
N VAL A 51 -10.46 -17.80 -12.71
CA VAL A 51 -11.91 -17.90 -12.53
C VAL A 51 -12.56 -16.93 -13.52
N SER A 52 -13.22 -17.52 -14.52
CA SER A 52 -14.14 -16.82 -15.42
C SER A 52 -15.15 -16.04 -14.59
N ALA A 53 -15.01 -14.72 -14.60
CA ALA A 53 -16.02 -13.81 -14.08
C ALA A 53 -17.02 -13.51 -15.19
N GLU A 54 -17.90 -14.47 -15.49
CA GLU A 54 -19.20 -14.15 -16.08
C GLU A 54 -20.09 -13.61 -14.95
N SER A 55 -19.74 -12.42 -14.45
CA SER A 55 -20.65 -11.65 -13.61
C SER A 55 -21.56 -10.89 -14.54
N GLU A 56 -22.83 -11.29 -14.57
CA GLU A 56 -23.91 -10.56 -15.22
C GLU A 56 -23.83 -9.11 -14.79
N VAL A 57 -23.33 -8.25 -15.68
CA VAL A 57 -23.31 -6.82 -15.48
C VAL A 57 -24.77 -6.40 -15.40
N SER A 58 -25.27 -6.22 -14.18
CA SER A 58 -26.54 -5.55 -13.94
C SER A 58 -26.56 -4.32 -14.85
N ALA A 59 -27.62 -4.16 -15.63
CA ALA A 59 -27.78 -3.16 -16.68
C ALA A 59 -27.79 -1.72 -16.10
N GLY A 60 -26.66 -1.32 -15.53
CA GLY A 60 -26.39 -0.12 -14.77
C GLY A 60 -24.93 0.29 -14.96
N ASN A 61 -24.60 1.50 -14.51
CA ASN A 61 -23.28 2.10 -14.66
C ASN A 61 -22.17 1.13 -14.19
N ALA A 62 -21.17 0.85 -15.03
CA ALA A 62 -20.03 -0.02 -14.71
C ALA A 62 -19.22 0.46 -13.48
N MET A 63 -19.39 1.72 -13.06
CA MET A 63 -18.80 2.27 -11.84
C MET A 63 -19.57 1.90 -10.55
N HIS A 64 -20.82 1.46 -10.68
CA HIS A 64 -21.73 1.16 -9.57
C HIS A 64 -21.77 -0.34 -9.25
N VAL A 65 -20.62 -0.84 -8.80
CA VAL A 65 -20.45 -2.22 -8.31
C VAL A 65 -20.57 -2.27 -6.78
N GLU A 66 -20.95 -3.41 -6.20
CA GLU A 66 -20.98 -3.55 -4.73
C GLU A 66 -19.56 -3.66 -4.19
N ASN A 67 -18.74 -4.53 -4.80
CA ASN A 67 -17.35 -4.75 -4.41
C ASN A 67 -16.41 -4.65 -5.62
N VAL A 68 -15.69 -3.54 -5.67
CA VAL A 68 -14.72 -3.23 -6.73
C VAL A 68 -13.66 -4.32 -6.92
N LYS A 69 -13.22 -4.99 -5.85
CA LYS A 69 -12.14 -5.99 -5.95
C LYS A 69 -12.60 -7.32 -6.55
N SER A 70 -13.87 -7.69 -6.39
CA SER A 70 -14.41 -8.91 -6.96
C SER A 70 -14.98 -8.70 -8.35
N GLU A 71 -15.52 -7.51 -8.63
CA GLU A 71 -16.26 -7.24 -9.86
C GLU A 71 -15.40 -6.62 -10.97
N TRP A 72 -14.30 -5.93 -10.64
CA TRP A 72 -13.42 -5.32 -11.65
C TRP A 72 -12.17 -6.15 -11.92
N ALA A 73 -11.78 -6.22 -13.19
CA ALA A 73 -10.52 -6.80 -13.60
C ALA A 73 -9.34 -5.97 -13.09
N SER A 74 -8.45 -6.60 -12.30
CA SER A 74 -7.25 -5.93 -11.80
C SER A 74 -6.19 -5.80 -12.89
N LYS A 75 -5.55 -4.63 -12.98
CA LYS A 75 -4.37 -4.40 -13.83
C LYS A 75 -3.31 -3.67 -13.01
N SER A 76 -2.15 -4.30 -12.86
CA SER A 76 -1.01 -3.77 -12.09
C SER A 76 0.08 -3.27 -13.03
N PHE A 77 0.75 -2.18 -12.64
CA PHE A 77 1.88 -1.60 -13.35
C PHE A 77 2.95 -1.18 -12.35
N TYR A 78 4.21 -1.21 -12.76
CA TYR A 78 5.33 -0.73 -11.96
C TYR A 78 5.55 0.76 -12.23
N LEU A 79 5.81 1.52 -11.17
CA LEU A 79 6.14 2.94 -11.25
C LEU A 79 7.53 3.18 -10.68
N PRO A 80 8.34 4.07 -11.29
CA PRO A 80 9.52 4.60 -10.62
C PRO A 80 9.11 5.36 -9.36
N GLU A 81 10.00 5.40 -8.37
CA GLU A 81 9.67 5.90 -7.03
C GLU A 81 9.18 7.35 -7.05
N PHE A 82 9.75 8.21 -7.90
CA PHE A 82 9.30 9.60 -8.03
C PHE A 82 7.84 9.71 -8.50
N LEU A 83 7.41 8.89 -9.46
CA LEU A 83 6.00 8.89 -9.92
C LEU A 83 5.07 8.31 -8.87
N LYS A 84 5.51 7.28 -8.14
CA LYS A 84 4.73 6.71 -7.04
C LYS A 84 4.52 7.73 -5.93
N GLN A 85 5.54 8.52 -5.61
CA GLN A 85 5.46 9.62 -4.64
C GLN A 85 4.54 10.74 -5.14
N ASP A 86 4.66 11.14 -6.40
CA ASP A 86 3.76 12.13 -7.01
C ASP A 86 2.31 11.67 -6.97
N LEU A 87 2.02 10.43 -7.39
CA LEU A 87 0.67 9.88 -7.39
C LEU A 87 0.07 9.86 -5.98
N THR A 88 0.88 9.51 -4.98
CA THR A 88 0.48 9.51 -3.57
C THR A 88 0.23 10.92 -3.03
N ARG A 89 1.10 11.87 -3.39
CA ARG A 89 1.01 13.27 -2.97
C ARG A 89 -0.24 13.92 -3.56
N THR A 90 -0.44 13.78 -4.87
CA THR A 90 -1.61 14.31 -5.57
C THR A 90 -2.89 13.72 -5.00
N TYR A 91 -2.93 12.42 -4.70
CA TYR A 91 -4.09 11.82 -4.05
C TYR A 91 -4.40 12.51 -2.71
N LYS A 92 -3.41 12.63 -1.82
CA LYS A 92 -3.61 13.23 -0.49
C LYS A 92 -4.09 14.66 -0.58
N GLN A 93 -3.59 15.42 -1.55
CA GLN A 93 -4.02 16.79 -1.78
C GLN A 93 -5.47 16.84 -2.27
N THR A 94 -5.82 16.07 -3.31
CA THR A 94 -7.18 16.04 -3.86
C THR A 94 -8.19 15.49 -2.84
N ASP A 95 -7.82 14.49 -2.05
CA ASP A 95 -8.65 13.92 -0.98
C ASP A 95 -8.95 14.96 0.10
N LEU A 96 -7.94 15.73 0.52
CA LEU A 96 -8.11 16.82 1.48
C LEU A 96 -9.02 17.92 0.92
N GLU A 97 -8.78 18.37 -0.31
CA GLU A 97 -9.63 19.38 -0.98
C GLU A 97 -11.08 18.90 -1.09
N HIS A 98 -11.28 17.64 -1.49
CA HIS A 98 -12.60 17.03 -1.59
C HIS A 98 -13.30 16.91 -0.23
N GLU A 99 -12.59 16.52 0.82
CA GLU A 99 -13.14 16.44 2.19
C GLU A 99 -13.51 17.83 2.71
N MET A 100 -12.68 18.84 2.45
CA MET A 100 -12.95 20.22 2.87
C MET A 100 -14.18 20.82 2.16
N GLU A 101 -14.39 20.50 0.88
CA GLU A 101 -15.47 21.07 0.08
C GLU A 101 -16.79 20.29 0.22
N LEU A 102 -16.72 18.95 0.32
CA LEU A 102 -17.88 18.07 0.25
C LEU A 102 -18.17 17.32 1.55
N GLY A 103 -17.27 17.40 2.54
CA GLY A 103 -17.41 16.72 3.84
C GLY A 103 -17.18 15.21 3.78
N GLU A 104 -16.72 14.69 2.64
CA GLU A 104 -16.50 13.26 2.41
C GLU A 104 -15.14 13.06 1.74
N GLY A 105 -14.39 12.04 2.18
CA GLY A 105 -13.14 11.65 1.53
C GLY A 105 -13.38 11.05 0.14
N LEU A 106 -12.37 11.09 -0.73
CA LEU A 106 -12.39 10.56 -2.08
C LEU A 106 -11.88 9.10 -2.10
N PRO A 107 -12.73 8.09 -2.39
CA PRO A 107 -12.30 6.70 -2.44
C PRO A 107 -11.23 6.43 -3.52
N LYS A 108 -10.04 6.00 -3.06
CA LYS A 108 -8.87 5.66 -3.90
C LYS A 108 -9.21 4.72 -5.06
N THR A 109 -9.73 3.54 -4.72
CA THR A 109 -9.89 2.43 -5.67
C THR A 109 -11.06 2.62 -6.62
N ARG A 110 -12.17 3.19 -6.13
CA ARG A 110 -13.40 3.34 -6.92
C ARG A 110 -13.37 4.58 -7.81
N TYR A 111 -12.74 5.67 -7.37
CA TYR A 111 -12.83 6.95 -8.09
C TYR A 111 -11.46 7.49 -8.51
N TYR A 112 -10.53 7.68 -7.56
CA TYR A 112 -9.29 8.40 -7.87
C TYR A 112 -8.43 7.69 -8.93
N TYR A 113 -8.08 6.40 -8.75
CA TYR A 113 -7.24 5.70 -9.71
C TYR A 113 -7.90 5.53 -11.09
N PRO A 114 -9.17 5.12 -11.20
CA PRO A 114 -9.87 5.12 -12.48
C PRO A 114 -9.88 6.50 -13.16
N LEU A 115 -10.06 7.58 -12.41
CA LEU A 115 -10.05 8.94 -12.95
C LEU A 115 -8.66 9.32 -13.52
N VAL A 116 -7.59 9.03 -12.78
CA VAL A 116 -6.21 9.26 -13.26
C VAL A 116 -5.95 8.50 -14.56
N VAL A 117 -6.40 7.24 -14.65
CA VAL A 117 -6.23 6.42 -15.87
C VAL A 117 -7.05 6.99 -17.03
N ALA A 118 -8.32 7.35 -16.80
CA ALA A 118 -9.19 7.92 -17.83
C ALA A 118 -8.61 9.23 -18.41
N LEU A 119 -8.22 10.16 -17.54
CA LEU A 119 -7.60 11.43 -17.95
C LEU A 119 -6.24 11.21 -18.63
N GLY A 120 -5.47 10.22 -18.18
CA GLY A 120 -4.21 9.84 -18.81
C GLY A 120 -4.41 9.32 -20.24
N ILE A 121 -5.40 8.45 -20.45
CA ILE A 121 -5.75 7.93 -21.78
C ILE A 121 -6.24 9.06 -22.68
N GLU A 122 -7.19 9.87 -22.23
CA GLU A 122 -7.70 11.03 -22.97
C GLU A 122 -6.55 11.94 -23.41
N ARG A 123 -5.61 12.20 -22.50
CA ARG A 123 -4.47 13.05 -22.80
C ARG A 123 -3.54 12.40 -23.83
N ILE A 124 -3.27 11.10 -23.75
CA ILE A 124 -2.44 10.37 -24.73
C ILE A 124 -3.13 10.31 -26.11
N GLU A 125 -4.44 10.10 -26.17
CA GLU A 125 -5.21 10.06 -27.43
C GLU A 125 -5.16 11.40 -28.18
N SER A 126 -5.07 12.51 -27.45
CA SER A 126 -4.92 13.84 -28.05
C SER A 126 -3.51 14.17 -28.57
N MET A 127 -2.50 13.36 -28.25
CA MET A 127 -1.11 13.62 -28.60
C MET A 127 -0.74 13.06 -29.98
N SER A 128 0.20 13.74 -30.64
CA SER A 128 0.87 13.17 -31.82
C SER A 128 1.88 12.09 -31.42
N PRO A 129 2.23 11.14 -32.30
CA PRO A 129 3.28 10.16 -32.02
C PRO A 129 4.63 10.79 -31.63
N GLN A 130 4.95 11.94 -32.20
CA GLN A 130 6.15 12.72 -31.87
C GLN A 130 6.07 13.27 -30.45
N GLU A 131 4.94 13.87 -30.06
CA GLU A 131 4.74 14.39 -28.70
C GLU A 131 4.81 13.26 -27.67
N VAL A 132 4.19 12.10 -27.95
CA VAL A 132 4.30 10.92 -27.05
C VAL A 132 5.76 10.53 -26.86
N LYS A 133 6.53 10.44 -27.95
CA LYS A 133 7.96 10.12 -27.90
C LYS A 133 8.74 11.12 -27.03
N GLU A 134 8.57 12.41 -27.27
CA GLU A 134 9.25 13.48 -26.51
C GLU A 134 8.91 13.41 -25.01
N ARG A 135 7.64 13.13 -24.66
CA ARG A 135 7.22 12.97 -23.26
C ARG A 135 7.79 11.73 -22.61
N SER A 136 7.94 10.64 -23.36
CA SER A 136 8.59 9.41 -22.87
C SER A 136 10.07 9.66 -22.56
N GLU A 137 10.80 10.30 -23.48
CA GLU A 137 12.22 10.63 -23.28
C GLU A 137 12.42 11.57 -22.08
N ALA A 138 11.57 12.60 -21.93
CA ALA A 138 11.61 13.50 -20.77
C ALA A 138 11.30 12.79 -19.45
N LEU A 139 10.46 11.74 -19.47
CA LEU A 139 10.15 10.95 -18.28
C LEU A 139 11.32 10.06 -17.87
N GLU A 140 12.05 9.52 -18.84
CA GLU A 140 13.29 8.77 -18.62
C GLU A 140 14.36 9.66 -18.00
N GLU A 141 14.58 10.87 -18.57
CA GLU A 141 15.54 11.86 -18.05
C GLU A 141 15.22 12.26 -16.61
N ARG A 142 13.94 12.49 -16.29
CA ARG A 142 13.50 12.78 -14.91
C ARG A 142 13.78 11.63 -13.93
N GLY A 143 13.84 10.40 -14.43
CA GLY A 143 14.10 9.21 -13.64
C GLY A 143 15.58 8.94 -13.37
N GLU A 144 16.48 9.66 -14.04
CA GLU A 144 17.92 9.51 -13.80
C GLU A 144 18.27 10.02 -12.38
N PRO A 145 19.06 9.25 -11.61
CA PRO A 145 19.54 9.73 -10.32
C PRO A 145 20.53 10.89 -10.52
N GLU A 146 20.33 11.99 -9.79
CA GLU A 146 21.30 13.10 -9.71
C GLU A 146 22.67 12.65 -9.18
#